data_AF-A0A538HPJ3-F1
#
_entry.id   AF-A0A538HPJ3-F1
#
_cell.length_a   1.000
_cell.length_b   1.000
_cell.length_c   1.000
_cell.angle_alpha   90.00
_cell.angle_beta   90.00
_cell.angle_gamma   90.00
#
_symmetry.space_group_name_H-M   'P 1'
#
loop_
_entity.id
_entity.type
_entity.pdbx_description
1 polymer ?
#
loop_
_entity_poly.entity_id
_entity_poly.type
_entity_poly.pdbx_seq_one_letter_code
_entity_poly.pdbx_strand_id
1 'polypeptide(L)'
;MNAPPTHNGADHDAVTDDGIWLTDREPGELLGPRRVVVTLRDSEPIVISEVPTRHEAIALAERVIEAIDEASARGDWAELVDRLVRPETVVSVDVELVE
;
A
#
# COMPACT_ATOMS: atom_id res chain seq x y z
N MET A 1 12.29 33.69 -53.40
CA MET A 1 11.01 33.22 -52.83
C MET A 1 11.21 31.80 -52.35
N ASN A 2 10.84 31.56 -51.08
CA ASN A 2 10.74 30.31 -50.31
C ASN A 2 12.02 29.55 -49.86
N ALA A 3 12.24 29.60 -48.55
CA ALA A 3 12.83 28.55 -47.71
C ALA A 3 11.70 27.66 -47.11
N PRO A 4 11.97 26.64 -46.28
CA PRO A 4 12.62 25.34 -46.54
C PRO A 4 11.63 24.17 -46.31
N PRO A 5 12.07 22.89 -46.34
CA PRO A 5 11.71 22.05 -45.20
C PRO A 5 12.93 21.50 -44.47
N THR A 6 12.79 21.55 -43.14
CA THR A 6 13.65 21.05 -42.09
C THR A 6 13.74 19.52 -42.11
N HIS A 7 14.95 18.97 -42.04
CA HIS A 7 15.17 17.63 -41.50
C HIS A 7 16.28 17.72 -40.46
N ASN A 8 15.88 18.04 -39.23
CA ASN A 8 16.71 17.83 -38.04
C ASN A 8 16.84 16.31 -37.86
N GLY A 9 17.92 15.75 -38.42
CA GLY A 9 18.43 14.46 -38.00
C GLY A 9 18.93 14.61 -36.58
N ALA A 10 18.05 14.28 -35.64
CA ALA A 10 18.30 14.19 -34.22
C ALA A 10 19.32 13.07 -33.97
N ASP A 11 20.61 13.41 -34.04
CA ASP A 11 21.68 12.64 -33.41
C ASP A 11 21.54 12.83 -31.90
N HIS A 12 20.57 12.13 -31.31
CA HIS A 12 20.56 11.89 -29.89
C HIS A 12 21.48 10.69 -29.69
N ASP A 13 22.78 10.97 -29.62
CA ASP A 13 23.73 10.15 -28.88
C ASP A 13 23.07 9.89 -27.52
N ALA A 14 22.54 8.67 -27.38
CA ALA A 14 21.80 8.25 -26.23
C ALA A 14 22.77 8.30 -25.06
N VAL A 15 22.63 9.35 -24.27
CA VAL A 15 23.19 9.54 -22.95
C VAL A 15 23.07 8.21 -22.20
N THR A 16 24.15 7.43 -22.18
CA THR A 16 24.40 6.40 -21.18
C THR A 16 24.72 7.12 -19.87
N ASP A 17 23.68 7.68 -19.29
CA ASP A 17 23.65 8.18 -17.92
C ASP A 17 22.30 7.70 -17.37
N ASP A 18 22.31 6.50 -16.80
CA ASP A 18 21.97 6.39 -15.39
C ASP A 18 22.35 4.99 -14.89
N GLY A 19 23.34 4.96 -14.02
CA GLY A 19 23.79 3.77 -13.32
C GLY A 19 22.79 3.34 -12.25
N ILE A 20 21.62 2.81 -12.63
CA ILE A 20 20.73 2.14 -11.68
C ILE A 20 21.11 0.67 -11.57
N TRP A 21 22.17 0.41 -10.80
CA TRP A 21 22.24 -0.80 -10.02
C TRP A 21 21.69 -0.49 -8.63
N LEU A 22 20.42 -0.83 -8.37
CA LEU A 22 19.95 -1.47 -7.12
C LEU A 22 18.43 -1.67 -7.17
N THR A 23 18.03 -2.93 -7.40
CA THR A 23 16.78 -3.55 -6.95
C THR A 23 15.47 -3.10 -7.61
N ASP A 24 14.99 -3.91 -8.55
CA ASP A 24 13.57 -4.11 -8.85
C ASP A 24 12.85 -4.79 -7.66
N ARG A 25 12.94 -4.18 -6.47
CA ARG A 25 12.10 -4.47 -5.31
C ARG A 25 11.85 -3.12 -4.68
N GLU A 26 10.59 -2.82 -4.42
CA GLU A 26 10.27 -1.59 -3.71
C GLU A 26 11.06 -1.60 -2.39
N PRO A 27 11.70 -0.48 -1.96
CA PRO A 27 12.53 -0.46 -0.76
C PRO A 27 11.80 -0.94 0.51
N GLY A 28 10.47 -1.04 0.47
CA GLY A 28 9.61 -1.63 1.49
C GLY A 28 9.69 -3.16 1.65
N GLU A 29 10.05 -3.91 0.61
CA GLU A 29 10.15 -5.39 0.63
C GLU A 29 11.40 -5.90 1.38
N LEU A 30 12.44 -5.07 1.47
CA LEU A 30 13.69 -5.42 2.13
C LEU A 30 13.67 -5.20 3.65
N LEU A 31 12.63 -4.57 4.17
CA LEU A 31 12.60 -4.09 5.55
C LEU A 31 12.17 -5.14 6.59
N GLY A 32 11.67 -6.29 6.16
CA GLY A 32 11.21 -7.36 7.07
C GLY A 32 9.69 -7.52 7.11
N PRO A 33 9.19 -8.43 7.97
CA PRO A 33 7.76 -8.71 8.08
C PRO A 33 6.96 -7.46 8.47
N ARG A 34 5.72 -7.43 8.02
CA ARG A 34 4.78 -6.32 8.22
C ARG A 34 3.57 -6.80 8.95
N ARG A 35 3.00 -5.97 9.80
CA ARG A 35 1.71 -6.26 10.44
C ARG A 35 0.65 -5.25 10.04
N VAL A 36 -0.58 -5.74 9.90
CA VAL A 36 -1.76 -4.90 9.70
C VAL A 36 -2.42 -4.67 11.05
N VAL A 37 -2.62 -3.40 11.41
CA VAL A 37 -3.17 -2.98 12.70
C VAL A 37 -4.40 -2.11 12.48
N VAL A 38 -5.47 -2.42 13.20
CA VAL A 38 -6.71 -1.63 13.19
C VAL A 38 -6.79 -0.85 14.49
N THR A 39 -6.73 0.48 14.41
CA THR A 39 -6.84 1.36 15.57
C THR A 39 -8.30 1.74 15.79
N LEU A 40 -8.73 1.64 17.05
CA LEU A 40 -10.07 1.99 17.49
C LEU A 40 -10.04 3.26 18.34
N ARG A 41 -11.10 4.07 18.30
CA ARG A 41 -11.15 5.39 18.95
C ARG A 41 -10.96 5.35 20.47
N ASP A 42 -11.47 4.30 21.11
CA ASP A 42 -11.53 4.16 22.57
C ASP A 42 -11.14 2.73 23.01
N SER A 43 -10.29 2.04 22.24
CA SER A 43 -9.91 0.66 22.53
C SER A 43 -8.50 0.36 22.05
N GLU A 44 -7.91 -0.69 22.61
CA GLU A 44 -6.58 -1.15 22.22
C GLU A 44 -6.57 -1.56 20.73
N PRO A 45 -5.53 -1.18 19.96
CA PRO A 45 -5.40 -1.56 18.56
C PRO A 45 -5.43 -3.08 18.39
N ILE A 46 -6.06 -3.53 17.32
CA ILE A 46 -6.20 -4.94 16.97
C ILE A 46 -5.15 -5.26 15.91
N VAL A 47 -4.24 -6.17 16.22
CA VAL A 47 -3.33 -6.75 15.22
C VAL A 47 -4.08 -7.82 14.45
N ILE A 48 -4.23 -7.62 13.14
CA ILE A 48 -4.95 -8.54 12.25
C ILE A 48 -4.09 -9.74 11.91
N SER A 49 -2.91 -9.49 11.34
CA SER A 49 -1.91 -10.51 11.05
C SER A 49 -0.56 -9.86 10.78
N GLU A 50 0.49 -10.61 11.02
CA GLU A 50 1.82 -10.39 10.46
C GLU A 50 1.93 -11.16 9.13
N VAL A 51 2.58 -10.55 8.15
CA VAL A 51 2.81 -11.10 6.82
C VAL A 51 4.23 -10.77 6.36
N PRO A 52 4.85 -11.62 5.53
CA PRO A 52 6.29 -11.51 5.27
C PRO A 52 6.66 -10.35 4.34
N THR A 53 5.70 -9.79 3.59
CA THR A 53 5.97 -8.75 2.59
C THR A 53 5.04 -7.54 2.73
N ARG A 54 5.51 -6.37 2.28
CA ARG A 54 4.70 -5.15 2.21
C ARG A 54 3.49 -5.32 1.27
N HIS A 55 3.67 -5.97 0.13
CA HIS A 55 2.59 -6.18 -0.83
C HIS A 55 1.46 -6.99 -0.20
N GLU A 56 1.78 -8.08 0.50
CA GLU A 56 0.77 -8.87 1.21
C GLU A 56 0.10 -8.09 2.34
N ALA A 57 0.84 -7.23 3.02
CA ALA A 57 0.27 -6.40 4.09
C ALA A 57 -0.72 -5.37 3.55
N ILE A 58 -0.42 -4.76 2.40
CA ILE A 58 -1.34 -3.85 1.73
C ILE A 58 -2.59 -4.59 1.26
N ALA A 59 -2.43 -5.73 0.57
CA ALA A 59 -3.55 -6.53 0.12
C ALA A 59 -4.44 -7.00 1.29
N LEU A 60 -3.84 -7.33 2.44
CA LEU A 60 -4.58 -7.65 3.66
C LEU A 60 -5.31 -6.41 4.23
N ALA A 61 -4.64 -5.27 4.31
CA ALA A 61 -5.25 -4.02 4.78
C ALA A 61 -6.44 -3.60 3.92
N GLU A 62 -6.33 -3.71 2.59
CA GLU A 62 -7.44 -3.44 1.65
C GLU A 62 -8.64 -4.35 1.90
N ARG A 63 -8.42 -5.66 2.12
CA ARG A 63 -9.50 -6.59 2.47
C ARG A 63 -10.15 -6.25 3.82
N VAL A 64 -9.36 -5.83 4.79
CA VAL A 64 -9.88 -5.39 6.10
C VAL A 64 -10.76 -4.15 5.94
N ILE A 65 -10.32 -3.17 5.13
CA ILE A 65 -11.11 -1.97 4.83
C ILE A 65 -12.43 -2.35 4.15
N GLU A 66 -12.39 -3.24 3.15
CA GLU A 66 -13.60 -3.71 2.46
C GLU A 66 -14.59 -4.39 3.43
N ALA A 67 -14.11 -5.26 4.32
CA ALA A 67 -14.95 -5.92 5.32
C ALA A 67 -15.61 -4.91 6.29
N ILE A 68 -14.88 -3.86 6.69
CA ILE A 68 -15.41 -2.80 7.55
C ILE A 68 -16.45 -1.96 6.81
N ASP A 69 -16.19 -1.59 5.55
CA ASP A 69 -17.12 -0.82 4.73
C ASP A 69 -18.42 -1.60 4.46
N GLU A 70 -18.30 -2.89 4.14
CA GLU A 70 -19.42 -3.78 3.88
C GLU A 70 -20.31 -3.95 5.14
N ALA A 71 -19.70 -4.12 6.32
CA ALA A 71 -20.43 -4.17 7.58
C ALA A 71 -21.12 -2.83 7.90
N SER A 72 -20.42 -1.71 7.65
CA SER A 72 -20.95 -0.36 7.83
C SER A 72 -22.18 -0.12 6.96
N ALA A 73 -22.12 -0.51 5.69
CA ALA A 73 -23.23 -0.38 4.73
C ALA A 73 -24.49 -1.15 5.16
N ARG A 74 -24.33 -2.25 5.90
CA ARG A 74 -25.45 -3.02 6.47
C ARG A 74 -25.89 -2.55 7.86
N GLY A 75 -25.11 -1.69 8.53
CA GLY A 75 -25.32 -1.35 9.94
C GLY A 75 -24.96 -2.50 10.90
N ASP A 76 -24.13 -3.44 10.44
CA ASP A 76 -23.70 -4.61 11.20
C ASP A 76 -22.33 -4.38 11.87
N TRP A 77 -21.89 -5.38 12.64
CA TRP A 77 -20.54 -5.42 13.19
C TRP A 77 -19.59 -6.05 12.17
N ALA A 78 -18.37 -5.52 12.07
CA ALA A 78 -17.30 -6.15 11.29
C ALA A 78 -16.60 -7.20 12.17
N GLU A 79 -16.43 -8.41 11.65
CA GLU A 79 -15.64 -9.45 12.30
C GLU A 79 -14.18 -9.31 11.88
N LEU A 80 -13.31 -9.01 12.85
CA LEU A 80 -11.87 -8.88 12.67
C LEU A 80 -11.16 -9.88 13.58
N VAL A 81 -10.51 -10.89 12.97
CA VAL A 81 -9.86 -12.00 13.66
C VAL A 81 -10.85 -12.78 14.53
N ASP A 82 -10.94 -12.48 15.83
CA ASP A 82 -11.85 -13.11 16.80
C ASP A 82 -12.68 -12.05 17.56
N ARG A 83 -12.79 -10.84 16.98
CA ARG A 83 -13.49 -9.71 17.58
C ARG A 83 -14.52 -9.13 16.63
N LEU A 84 -15.70 -8.87 17.18
CA LEU A 84 -16.69 -8.04 16.52
C LEU A 84 -16.43 -6.57 16.89
N VAL A 85 -16.23 -5.73 15.88
CA VAL A 85 -16.02 -4.29 16.05
C VAL A 85 -17.11 -3.49 15.37
N ARG A 86 -17.44 -2.34 15.96
CA ARG A 86 -18.34 -1.37 15.35
C ARG A 86 -17.57 -0.56 14.30
N PRO A 87 -17.98 -0.55 13.02
CA PRO A 87 -17.27 0.18 11.97
C PRO A 87 -17.01 1.65 12.32
N GLU A 88 -17.95 2.33 12.97
CA GLU A 88 -17.83 3.74 13.36
C GLU A 88 -16.74 4.02 14.42
N THR A 89 -16.25 2.97 15.09
CA THR A 89 -15.18 3.07 16.09
C THR A 89 -13.79 2.95 15.48
N VAL A 90 -13.69 2.47 14.24
CA VAL A 90 -12.41 2.36 13.53
C VAL A 90 -11.89 3.74 13.18
N VAL A 91 -10.65 4.00 13.55
CA VAL A 91 -9.95 5.27 13.29
C VAL A 91 -9.03 5.14 12.08
N SER A 92 -8.27 4.04 12.01
CA SER A 92 -7.30 3.79 10.95
C SER A 92 -7.03 2.30 10.79
N VAL A 93 -6.56 1.94 9.59
CA VAL A 93 -5.96 0.64 9.28
C VAL A 93 -4.54 0.91 8.81
N ASP A 94 -3.56 0.52 9.61
CA ASP A 94 -2.15 0.84 9.45
C ASP A 94 -1.34 -0.40 9.06
N VAL A 95 -0.32 -0.20 8.23
CA VAL A 95 0.67 -1.22 7.89
C VAL A 95 1.99 -0.85 8.54
N GLU A 96 2.39 -1.60 9.56
CA GLU A 96 3.58 -1.34 10.36
C GLU A 96 4.71 -2.32 10.04
N LEU A 97 5.96 -1.85 10.19
CA LEU A 97 7.11 -2.74 10.17
C LEU A 97 7.22 -3.50 11.50
N VAL A 98 7.52 -4.79 11.45
CA VAL A 98 7.87 -5.58 12.63
C VAL A 98 9.39 -5.58 12.75
N GLU A 99 9.90 -4.92 13.79
CA GLU A 99 11.33 -4.83 14.14
C GLU A 99 11.82 -6.03 14.95
#